data_AF-A0A924UFH3-F1
#
_entry.id   AF-A0A924UFH3-F1
#
_cell.length_a   1.000
_cell.length_b   1.000
_cell.length_c   1.000
_cell.angle_alpha   90.00
_cell.angle_beta   90.00
_cell.angle_gamma   90.00
#
_symmetry.space_group_name_H-M   'P 1'
#
loop_
_entity.id
_entity.type
_entity.pdbx_description
1 polymer ?
#
loop_
_entity_poly.entity_id
_entity_poly.type
_entity_poly.pdbx_seq_one_letter_code
_entity_poly.pdbx_strand_id
1 'polypeptide(L)'
;VSSIMAGLSVEDVAIIGIAKGVDRDAGKEEFHRYGEGPRALRMNDPVLYFVQGLRDEAHRWANGAHVAKRAKAVSITPLDDIPGVGATRKKALLAHFGSAKAVARAALPDLTAVPGISVAMAETVYNFFHERG
;
A
#
# COMPACT_ATOMS: atom_id res chain seq x y z
N VAL A 1 11.01 8.23 -21.59
CA VAL A 1 9.69 8.13 -22.28
C VAL A 1 9.81 8.60 -23.72
N SER A 2 10.20 9.84 -24.01
CA SER A 2 10.36 10.34 -25.40
C SER A 2 11.19 9.41 -26.30
N SER A 3 12.38 8.99 -25.85
CA SER A 3 13.24 8.05 -26.60
C SER A 3 12.62 6.67 -26.82
N ILE A 4 11.75 6.21 -25.89
CA ILE A 4 11.05 4.93 -26.01
C ILE A 4 9.96 5.04 -27.07
N MET A 5 9.18 6.13 -27.06
CA MET A 5 8.12 6.37 -28.05
C MET A 5 8.70 6.50 -29.46
N ALA A 6 9.80 7.24 -29.62
CA ALA A 6 10.52 7.34 -30.89
C ALA A 6 11.05 5.96 -31.34
N GLY A 7 11.60 5.16 -30.44
CA GLY A 7 12.02 3.78 -30.73
C GLY A 7 10.87 2.85 -31.17
N LEU A 8 9.62 3.20 -30.84
CA LEU A 8 8.41 2.50 -31.25
C LEU A 8 7.70 3.15 -32.45
N SER A 9 8.32 4.16 -33.09
CA SER A 9 7.73 4.94 -34.20
C SER A 9 6.41 5.65 -33.83
N VAL A 10 6.24 6.01 -32.55
CA VAL A 10 5.10 6.81 -32.07
C VAL A 10 5.54 8.27 -31.94
N GLU A 11 5.23 9.07 -32.95
CA GLU A 11 5.70 10.46 -33.08
C GLU A 11 4.55 11.49 -33.10
N ASP A 12 3.31 11.04 -33.28
CA ASP A 12 2.10 11.86 -33.40
C ASP A 12 1.43 12.17 -32.05
N VAL A 13 1.92 11.58 -30.97
CA VAL A 13 1.39 11.77 -29.63
C VAL A 13 2.18 12.85 -28.88
N ALA A 14 1.50 13.91 -28.47
CA ALA A 14 2.09 14.93 -27.63
C ALA A 14 2.39 14.39 -26.23
N ILE A 15 3.63 14.58 -25.76
CA ILE A 15 4.08 14.13 -24.44
C ILE A 15 4.43 15.35 -23.58
N ILE A 16 3.94 15.35 -22.35
CA ILE A 16 4.29 16.37 -21.35
C ILE A 16 4.63 15.69 -20.03
N GLY A 17 5.76 16.08 -19.44
CA GLY A 17 6.16 15.70 -18.09
C GLY A 17 5.70 16.75 -17.09
N ILE A 18 5.28 16.32 -15.91
CA ILE A 18 4.85 17.21 -14.83
C ILE A 18 5.73 16.94 -13.61
N ALA A 19 6.54 17.92 -13.23
CA ALA A 19 7.30 17.90 -12.00
C ALA A 19 6.48 18.53 -10.87
N LYS A 20 6.64 18.00 -9.66
CA LYS A 20 6.08 18.62 -8.46
C LYS A 20 6.88 19.89 -8.16
N GLY A 21 6.20 20.97 -7.80
CA GLY A 21 6.87 22.21 -7.41
C GLY A 21 7.74 22.05 -6.18
N VAL A 22 8.61 23.04 -5.95
CA VAL A 22 9.39 23.19 -4.72
C VAL A 22 8.44 23.10 -3.52
N ASP A 23 8.81 22.30 -2.52
CA ASP A 23 8.03 21.98 -1.31
C ASP A 23 6.77 21.09 -1.49
N ARG A 24 6.52 20.57 -2.70
CA ARG A 24 5.36 19.71 -3.02
C ARG A 24 4.00 20.40 -2.85
N ASP A 25 3.97 21.74 -2.87
CA ASP A 25 2.72 22.50 -2.86
C ASP A 25 1.96 22.33 -4.17
N ALA A 26 0.64 22.12 -4.06
CA ALA A 26 -0.25 22.15 -5.21
C ALA A 26 -0.24 23.56 -5.84
N GLY A 27 -0.12 23.62 -7.17
CA GLY A 27 -0.15 24.85 -7.95
C GLY A 27 1.23 25.42 -8.31
N LYS A 28 2.31 24.79 -7.86
CA LYS A 28 3.70 25.11 -8.25
C LYS A 28 4.28 24.11 -9.26
N GLU A 29 3.44 23.34 -9.96
CA GLU A 29 3.91 22.34 -10.92
C GLU A 29 4.68 22.94 -12.10
N GLU A 30 5.76 22.27 -12.49
CA GLU A 30 6.52 22.58 -13.69
C GLU A 30 6.23 21.57 -14.79
N PHE A 31 6.00 22.09 -16.00
CA PHE A 31 5.71 21.33 -17.20
C PHE A 31 6.94 21.25 -18.08
N HIS A 32 7.27 20.04 -18.51
CA HIS A 32 8.45 19.75 -19.32
C HIS A 32 8.04 19.13 -20.64
N ARG A 33 8.62 19.63 -21.75
CA ARG A 33 8.55 19.02 -23.07
C ARG A 33 9.96 18.72 -23.56
N TYR A 34 10.09 17.69 -24.39
CA TYR A 34 11.38 17.33 -24.93
C TYR A 34 11.93 18.46 -25.82
N GLY A 35 13.18 18.84 -25.61
CA GLY A 35 13.82 19.95 -26.35
C GLY A 35 13.41 21.34 -25.90
N GLU A 36 12.57 21.46 -24.87
CA GLU A 36 12.07 22.75 -24.36
C GLU A 36 12.41 22.93 -22.87
N GLY A 37 12.54 24.19 -22.44
CA GLY A 37 12.72 24.52 -21.03
C GLY A 37 11.46 24.28 -20.18
N PRO A 38 11.61 24.14 -18.85
CA PRO A 38 10.48 24.02 -17.94
C PRO A 38 9.60 25.27 -17.99
N ARG A 39 8.29 25.09 -17.87
CA ARG A 39 7.31 26.18 -17.80
C ARG A 39 6.30 25.93 -16.70
N ALA A 40 5.94 26.97 -15.96
CA ALA A 40 4.87 26.92 -14.98
C ALA A 40 3.60 27.56 -15.55
N LEU A 41 2.45 27.01 -15.16
CA LEU A 41 1.16 27.68 -15.35
C LEU A 41 0.90 28.63 -14.19
N ARG A 42 -0.02 29.58 -14.37
CA ARG A 42 -0.45 30.44 -13.25
C ARG A 42 -1.21 29.59 -12.23
N MET A 43 -1.08 29.92 -10.95
CA MET A 43 -1.71 29.19 -9.83
C MET A 43 -3.22 28.92 -10.01
N ASN A 44 -3.93 29.83 -10.69
CA ASN A 44 -5.38 29.75 -10.90
C ASN A 44 -5.76 29.45 -12.34
N ASP A 45 -4.84 28.91 -13.14
CA ASP A 45 -5.09 28.54 -14.52
C ASP A 45 -6.01 27.30 -14.58
N PRO A 46 -7.15 27.34 -15.30
CA PRO A 46 -8.03 26.19 -15.44
C PRO A 46 -7.34 24.93 -15.98
N VAL A 47 -6.32 25.09 -16.83
CA VAL A 47 -5.53 23.97 -17.37
C VAL A 47 -4.72 23.29 -16.26
N LEU A 48 -4.22 24.07 -15.30
CA LEU A 48 -3.50 23.53 -14.16
C LEU A 48 -4.41 22.63 -13.31
N TYR A 49 -5.64 23.07 -13.02
CA TYR A 49 -6.61 22.27 -12.28
C TYR A 49 -7.00 21.00 -13.02
N PHE A 50 -7.21 21.07 -14.34
CA PHE A 50 -7.50 19.88 -15.15
C PHE A 50 -6.38 18.84 -15.06
N VAL A 51 -5.12 19.28 -15.21
CA VAL A 51 -3.95 18.40 -15.13
C VAL A 51 -3.77 17.81 -13.73
N GLN A 52 -3.98 18.60 -12.68
CA GLN A 52 -3.95 18.12 -11.30
C GLN A 52 -4.99 17.01 -11.07
N GLY A 53 -6.22 17.18 -11.58
CA GLY A 53 -7.25 16.16 -11.53
C GLY A 53 -6.85 14.85 -12.22
N LEU A 54 -6.28 14.92 -13.43
CA LEU A 54 -5.76 13.74 -14.14
C LEU A 54 -4.66 13.04 -13.35
N ARG A 55 -3.75 13.80 -12.74
CA ARG A 55 -2.68 13.27 -11.90
C ARG A 55 -3.23 12.58 -10.66
N ASP A 56 -4.20 13.20 -10.00
CA ASP A 56 -4.80 12.66 -8.78
C ASP A 56 -5.58 11.38 -9.07
N GLU A 57 -6.24 11.29 -10.23
CA GLU A 57 -6.87 10.07 -10.73
C GLU A 57 -5.84 8.96 -10.99
N ALA A 58 -4.75 9.28 -11.69
CA ALA A 58 -3.67 8.31 -11.95
C ALA A 58 -3.03 7.83 -10.63
N HIS A 59 -2.78 8.73 -9.69
CA HIS A 59 -2.31 8.37 -8.35
C HIS A 59 -3.34 7.54 -7.59
N ARG A 60 -4.62 7.88 -7.63
CA ARG A 60 -5.70 7.11 -6.98
C ARG A 60 -5.71 5.68 -7.50
N TRP A 61 -5.64 5.48 -8.81
CA TRP A 61 -5.61 4.16 -9.41
C TRP A 61 -4.35 3.37 -9.02
N ALA A 62 -3.16 3.98 -9.18
CA ALA A 62 -1.89 3.35 -8.82
C ALA A 62 -1.82 2.98 -7.33
N ASN A 63 -2.26 3.88 -6.45
CA ASN A 63 -2.35 3.64 -5.01
C ASN A 63 -3.43 2.61 -4.68
N GLY A 64 -4.54 2.59 -5.42
CA GLY A 64 -5.62 1.61 -5.28
C GLY A 64 -5.12 0.18 -5.47
N ALA A 65 -4.24 -0.06 -6.45
CA ALA A 65 -3.60 -1.36 -6.63
C ALA A 65 -2.78 -1.80 -5.39
N HIS A 66 -2.05 -0.86 -4.77
CA HIS A 66 -1.34 -1.13 -3.51
C HIS A 66 -2.29 -1.36 -2.33
N VAL A 67 -3.40 -0.63 -2.24
CA VAL A 67 -4.44 -0.84 -1.22
C VAL A 67 -5.06 -2.22 -1.36
N ALA A 68 -5.44 -2.64 -2.57
CA ALA A 68 -5.97 -3.98 -2.85
C ALA A 68 -4.96 -5.08 -2.51
N LYS A 69 -3.68 -4.90 -2.89
CA LYS A 69 -2.61 -5.84 -2.54
C LYS A 69 -2.41 -5.93 -1.02
N ARG A 70 -2.46 -4.81 -0.30
CA ARG A 70 -2.37 -4.80 1.17
C ARG A 70 -3.58 -5.46 1.82
N ALA A 71 -4.80 -5.21 1.35
CA ALA A 71 -6.00 -5.88 1.82
C ALA A 71 -5.92 -7.41 1.64
N LYS A 72 -5.37 -7.87 0.51
CA LYS A 72 -5.11 -9.29 0.25
C LYS A 72 -3.95 -9.87 1.09
N ALA A 73 -2.92 -9.08 1.38
CA ALA A 73 -1.85 -9.49 2.29
C ALA A 73 -2.33 -9.54 3.76
N VAL A 74 -3.32 -8.74 4.14
CA VAL A 74 -4.01 -8.87 5.43
C VAL A 74 -4.85 -10.15 5.48
N SER A 75 -5.35 -10.67 4.35
CA SER A 75 -6.15 -11.90 4.35
C SER A 75 -5.31 -13.17 4.53
N ILE A 76 -4.05 -13.20 4.08
CA ILE A 76 -3.12 -14.32 4.26
C ILE A 76 -2.15 -13.96 5.38
N THR A 77 -2.40 -14.45 6.59
CA THR A 77 -1.50 -14.23 7.73
C THR A 77 -0.88 -15.55 8.17
N PRO A 78 0.29 -15.53 8.81
CA PRO A 78 0.88 -16.75 9.40
C PRO A 78 -0.04 -17.48 10.40
N LEU A 79 -1.13 -16.84 10.84
CA LEU A 79 -2.14 -17.47 11.69
C LEU A 79 -3.02 -18.46 10.93
N ASP A 80 -3.14 -18.33 9.60
CA ASP A 80 -3.91 -19.24 8.75
C ASP A 80 -3.26 -20.62 8.62
N ASP A 81 -1.95 -20.68 8.84
CA ASP A 81 -1.17 -21.92 8.77
C ASP A 81 -1.16 -22.69 10.10
N ILE A 82 -1.74 -22.14 11.17
CA ILE A 82 -1.78 -22.79 12.49
C ILE A 82 -2.93 -23.80 12.52
N PRO A 83 -2.64 -25.11 12.72
CA PRO A 83 -3.68 -26.12 12.81
C PRO A 83 -4.70 -25.79 13.90
N GLY A 84 -5.99 -25.76 13.54
CA GLY A 84 -7.08 -25.50 14.47
C GLY A 84 -7.40 -24.01 14.74
N VAL A 85 -6.64 -23.06 14.17
CA VAL A 85 -6.97 -21.63 14.21
C VAL A 85 -7.86 -21.27 13.02
N GLY A 86 -9.17 -21.36 13.21
CA GLY A 86 -10.17 -20.89 12.24
C GLY A 86 -10.43 -19.38 12.31
N ALA A 87 -11.31 -18.88 11.43
CA ALA A 87 -11.63 -17.46 11.30
C ALA A 87 -12.02 -16.75 12.62
N THR A 88 -12.81 -17.41 13.48
CA THR A 88 -13.24 -16.87 14.77
C THR A 88 -12.07 -16.63 15.73
N ARG A 89 -11.18 -17.63 15.87
CA ARG A 89 -10.01 -17.55 16.74
C ARG A 89 -8.98 -16.56 16.20
N LYS A 90 -8.77 -16.57 14.88
CA LYS A 90 -7.92 -15.56 14.20
C LYS A 90 -8.42 -14.14 14.49
N LYS A 91 -9.73 -13.90 14.37
CA LYS A 91 -10.33 -12.59 14.67
C LYS A 91 -10.13 -12.19 16.13
N ALA A 92 -10.31 -13.11 17.07
CA ALA A 92 -10.08 -12.85 18.50
C ALA A 92 -8.61 -12.48 18.79
N LEU A 93 -7.66 -13.25 18.25
CA LEU A 93 -6.23 -12.99 18.39
C LEU A 93 -5.84 -11.63 17.79
N LEU A 94 -6.31 -11.33 16.58
CA LEU A 94 -6.03 -10.05 15.92
C LEU A 94 -6.70 -8.87 16.63
N ALA A 95 -7.90 -9.05 17.20
CA ALA A 95 -8.55 -8.01 17.98
C ALA A 95 -7.81 -7.71 19.28
N HIS A 96 -7.22 -8.74 19.91
CA HIS A 96 -6.47 -8.58 21.17
C HIS A 96 -5.07 -7.99 20.95
N PHE A 97 -4.33 -8.47 19.96
CA PHE A 97 -2.92 -8.11 19.74
C PHE A 97 -2.70 -7.09 18.61
N GLY A 98 -3.73 -6.77 17.83
CA GLY A 98 -3.70 -5.82 16.71
C GLY A 98 -3.03 -6.32 15.43
N SER A 99 -2.08 -7.26 15.50
CA SER A 99 -1.41 -7.81 14.31
C SER A 99 -0.92 -9.24 14.48
N ALA A 100 -0.80 -9.99 13.38
CA ALA A 100 -0.24 -11.35 13.40
C ALA A 100 1.22 -11.39 13.92
N LYS A 101 1.99 -10.32 13.68
CA LYS A 101 3.36 -10.19 14.21
C LYS A 101 3.39 -10.05 15.73
N ALA A 102 2.41 -9.36 16.30
CA ALA A 102 2.27 -9.24 17.75
C ALA A 102 1.85 -10.59 18.37
N VAL A 103 0.92 -11.31 17.74
CA VAL A 103 0.54 -12.68 18.16
C VAL A 103 1.75 -13.61 18.17
N ALA A 104 2.57 -13.57 17.12
CA ALA A 104 3.77 -14.42 17.00
C ALA A 104 4.83 -14.17 18.08
N ARG A 105 4.79 -13.02 18.76
CA ARG A 105 5.72 -12.64 19.84
C ARG A 105 5.09 -12.69 21.22
N ALA A 106 3.80 -12.99 21.31
CA ALA A 106 3.07 -13.00 22.56
C ALA A 106 3.58 -14.13 23.46
N ALA A 107 3.66 -13.87 24.76
CA ALA A 107 3.95 -14.92 25.72
C ALA A 107 2.73 -15.84 25.86
N LEU A 108 2.98 -17.09 26.27
CA LEU A 108 1.92 -18.07 26.47
C LEU A 108 0.76 -17.55 27.36
N PRO A 109 1.01 -16.87 28.50
CA PRO A 109 -0.07 -16.33 29.34
C PRO A 109 -0.95 -15.29 28.65
N ASP A 110 -0.38 -14.48 27.76
CA ASP A 110 -1.13 -13.45 27.03
C ASP A 110 -2.04 -14.11 25.98
N LEU A 111 -1.58 -15.19 25.35
CA LEU A 111 -2.37 -15.96 24.39
C LEU A 111 -3.57 -16.64 25.07
N THR A 112 -3.42 -17.13 26.30
CA THR A 112 -4.52 -17.70 27.10
C THR A 112 -5.51 -16.66 27.60
N ALA A 113 -5.11 -15.39 27.72
CA ALA A 113 -6.00 -14.31 28.11
C ALA A 113 -7.01 -13.93 27.00
N VAL A 114 -6.79 -14.39 25.77
CA VAL A 114 -7.68 -14.09 24.64
C VAL A 114 -9.00 -14.86 24.76
N PRO A 115 -10.16 -14.17 24.75
CA PRO A 115 -11.46 -14.83 24.79
C PRO A 115 -11.65 -15.83 23.65
N GLY A 116 -12.02 -17.07 23.98
CA GLY A 116 -12.24 -18.14 23.01
C GLY A 116 -10.99 -18.93 22.61
N ILE A 117 -9.84 -18.65 23.23
CA ILE A 117 -8.61 -19.45 23.12
C ILE A 117 -8.46 -20.28 24.40
N SER A 118 -8.41 -21.61 24.26
CA SER A 118 -8.12 -22.52 25.37
C SER A 118 -6.61 -22.57 25.63
N VAL A 119 -6.20 -23.08 26.80
CA VAL A 119 -4.78 -23.31 27.14
C VAL A 119 -4.07 -24.13 26.06
N ALA A 120 -4.64 -25.27 25.67
CA ALA A 120 -4.06 -26.12 24.62
C ALA A 120 -3.94 -25.40 23.25
N MET A 121 -4.88 -24.50 22.94
CA MET A 121 -4.81 -23.70 21.72
C MET A 121 -3.74 -22.60 21.83
N ALA A 122 -3.61 -21.96 22.99
CA ALA A 122 -2.55 -20.99 23.25
C ALA A 122 -1.15 -21.65 23.12
N GLU A 123 -0.99 -22.87 23.64
CA GLU A 123 0.24 -23.66 23.48
C GLU A 123 0.53 -23.97 22.02
N THR A 124 -0.49 -24.41 21.26
CA THR A 124 -0.36 -24.68 19.82
C THR A 124 0.11 -23.44 19.05
N VAL A 125 -0.50 -22.28 19.35
CA VAL A 125 -0.12 -21.00 18.72
C VAL A 125 1.30 -20.59 19.12
N TYR A 126 1.65 -20.70 20.41
CA TYR A 126 2.97 -20.35 20.92
C TYR A 126 4.05 -21.22 20.27
N ASN A 127 3.87 -22.54 20.28
CA ASN A 127 4.81 -23.50 19.72
C ASN A 127 4.98 -23.30 18.21
N PHE A 128 3.91 -23.02 17.46
CA PHE A 128 3.99 -22.78 16.03
C PHE A 128 5.00 -21.68 15.65
N PHE A 129 5.13 -20.63 16.48
CA PHE A 129 6.04 -19.51 16.24
C PHE A 129 7.40 -19.65 16.93
N HIS A 130 7.53 -20.50 17.95
CA HIS A 130 8.74 -20.62 18.77
C HIS A 130 9.50 -21.95 18.61
N GLU A 131 8.86 -23.03 18.16
CA GLU A 131 9.52 -24.33 17.87
C GLU A 131 10.17 -24.38 16.47
N ARG A 132 9.86 -23.41 15.59
CA ARG A 132 10.55 -23.24 14.29
C ARG A 132 11.81 -22.36 14.38
N GLY A 133 12.34 -22.16 15.58
CA GLY A 133 13.57 -21.40 15.87
C GLY A 133 14.74 -22.32 16.18
#